data_AF-A0A218XP48-F1
#
_entry.id   AF-A0A218XP48-F1
#
_cell.length_a   1.000
_cell.length_b   1.000
_cell.length_c   1.000
_cell.angle_alpha   90.00
_cell.angle_beta   90.00
_cell.angle_gamma   90.00
#
_symmetry.space_group_name_H-M   'P 1'
#
loop_
_entity.id
_entity.type
_entity.pdbx_description
1 polymer ?
#
loop_
_entity_poly.entity_id
_entity_poly.type
_entity_poly.pdbx_seq_one_letter_code
_entity_poly.pdbx_strand_id
1 'polypeptide(L)'
;MAKQRAKKRKEENARHMSNLPRLIIACNRSPPVISLEFVQSSELFVNLHYLVSAGVHSICVIILKLQHNGDVSDGLLQSSNLKSFTFNELKTAIRNLLDFDVESSCVDRSSRGAGHRDGDYHRAVYVCIYAESTQELLLRKHADCKNSWPGLWDISSAGHISAGDSSLISARRALEEELGIVLPKDAFELIFNFLRDWTTNNGTFISNEFDDVYLVTTLDPIPLEAFTLQESEVSAVKYLHYNQYRSLLAKEDPDYAPYDVDGQYGQLFDIIEQRYKENTTARCLALQKQIERYASVTLNLELRGLSEGDTRALVLIIKAARVMDEISHQQVWHSNPALRDWLKEHAATSELDRLKWVYYSINKSPWSCLDESEAFLTTADSAVKLLSQCSKPVSGREGLEYKAAFPKLKPPGANFYPPDKDKMHGLPKDQLEEVTGFFNVIKRRSELSIEASMTNLAVKNHDNDNVAVSGTDLYNVPYCKEYMSSLSKAAELLLEAGNLTSSTSLKRLLHEKAKAFLSNDYYESDIAWMELDSKLDVTIGPYETYEDALFGYKATFEAFVGIRDDNDVKGPQPIAFNLPNDERIVKD
;
A
#
# COMPACT_ATOMS: atom_id res chain seq x y z
N MET A 1 -41.81 -43.57 21.24
CA MET A 1 -40.50 -43.24 21.87
C MET A 1 -39.37 -42.94 20.88
N ALA A 2 -39.07 -43.81 19.88
CA ALA A 2 -37.97 -43.56 18.93
C ALA A 2 -38.13 -42.29 18.07
N LYS A 3 -39.35 -41.97 17.59
CA LYS A 3 -39.62 -40.73 16.83
C LYS A 3 -39.48 -39.44 17.66
N GLN A 4 -39.78 -39.49 18.96
CA GLN A 4 -39.58 -38.36 19.89
C GLN A 4 -38.10 -38.16 20.23
N ARG A 5 -37.33 -39.24 20.40
CA ARG A 5 -35.87 -39.18 20.58
C ARG A 5 -35.17 -38.64 19.32
N ALA A 6 -35.62 -39.03 18.13
CA ALA A 6 -35.08 -38.51 16.86
C ALA A 6 -35.40 -37.03 16.65
N LYS A 7 -36.61 -36.56 17.01
CA LYS A 7 -36.97 -35.13 16.97
C LYS A 7 -36.15 -34.30 17.96
N LYS A 8 -35.98 -34.79 19.20
CA LYS A 8 -35.14 -34.16 20.21
C LYS A 8 -33.66 -34.11 19.79
N ARG A 9 -33.12 -35.17 19.18
CA ARG A 9 -31.76 -35.19 18.59
C ARG A 9 -31.63 -34.23 17.40
N LYS A 10 -32.67 -34.05 16.58
CA LYS A 10 -32.69 -33.09 15.47
C LYS A 10 -32.72 -31.65 15.97
N GLU A 11 -33.48 -31.38 17.04
CA GLU A 11 -33.56 -30.06 17.68
C GLU A 11 -32.29 -29.74 18.51
N GLU A 12 -31.69 -30.74 19.17
CA GLU A 12 -30.37 -30.62 19.84
C GLU A 12 -29.25 -30.44 18.82
N ASN A 13 -29.23 -31.20 17.71
CA ASN A 13 -28.26 -30.99 16.63
C ASN A 13 -28.47 -29.64 15.94
N ALA A 14 -29.70 -29.18 15.71
CA ALA A 14 -29.95 -27.85 15.15
C ALA A 14 -29.51 -26.71 16.08
N ARG A 15 -29.64 -26.88 17.41
CA ARG A 15 -29.09 -25.95 18.42
C ARG A 15 -27.57 -26.06 18.57
N HIS A 16 -26.96 -27.21 18.28
CA HIS A 16 -25.51 -27.36 18.25
C HIS A 16 -24.92 -26.77 16.97
N MET A 17 -25.62 -26.88 15.84
CA MET A 17 -25.21 -26.33 14.54
C MET A 17 -25.35 -24.81 14.45
N SER A 18 -26.16 -24.17 15.31
CA SER A 18 -26.25 -22.70 15.39
C SER A 18 -25.10 -22.04 16.15
N ASN A 19 -24.25 -22.81 16.83
CA ASN A 19 -23.22 -22.30 17.75
C ASN A 19 -21.78 -22.55 17.28
N LEU A 20 -21.59 -22.95 16.02
CA LEU A 20 -20.27 -23.15 15.43
C LEU A 20 -19.80 -21.85 14.77
N PRO A 21 -18.55 -21.40 14.99
CA PRO A 21 -18.04 -20.18 14.36
C PRO A 21 -18.05 -20.34 12.85
N ARG A 22 -18.57 -19.31 12.15
CA ARG A 22 -18.74 -19.33 10.69
C ARG A 22 -17.71 -18.42 10.04
N LEU A 23 -17.18 -18.87 8.91
CA LEU A 23 -16.52 -17.99 7.95
C LEU A 23 -17.56 -17.65 6.87
N ILE A 24 -18.07 -16.42 6.87
CA ILE A 24 -19.11 -15.98 5.93
C ILE A 24 -18.46 -15.20 4.78
N ILE A 25 -18.43 -15.82 3.59
CA ILE A 25 -17.90 -15.20 2.36
C ILE A 25 -19.09 -14.88 1.44
N ALA A 26 -19.43 -13.61 1.26
CA ALA A 26 -20.46 -13.19 0.32
C ALA A 26 -19.87 -12.91 -1.08
N CYS A 27 -20.51 -13.45 -2.13
CA CYS A 27 -20.15 -13.23 -3.53
C CYS A 27 -21.33 -12.58 -4.27
N ASN A 28 -21.06 -11.58 -5.10
CA ASN A 28 -22.05 -10.69 -5.73
C ASN A 28 -22.94 -11.32 -6.84
N ARG A 29 -23.06 -12.65 -6.92
CA ARG A 29 -23.98 -13.31 -7.86
C ARG A 29 -24.80 -14.38 -7.15
N SER A 30 -26.12 -14.27 -7.29
CA SER A 30 -27.06 -15.28 -6.82
C SER A 30 -26.82 -16.65 -7.49
N PRO A 31 -27.01 -17.76 -6.76
CA PRO A 31 -27.52 -17.82 -5.39
C PRO A 31 -26.43 -17.50 -4.34
N PRO A 32 -26.82 -16.92 -3.19
CA PRO A 32 -25.91 -16.25 -2.28
C PRO A 32 -25.39 -17.20 -1.19
N VAL A 33 -24.20 -16.90 -0.67
CA VAL A 33 -23.58 -17.48 0.54
C VAL A 33 -22.95 -18.87 0.37
N ILE A 34 -21.61 -18.93 0.49
CA ILE A 34 -20.91 -20.17 0.83
C ILE A 34 -20.75 -20.17 2.35
N SER A 35 -21.49 -21.03 3.05
CA SER A 35 -21.30 -21.30 4.48
C SER A 35 -20.40 -22.52 4.65
N LEU A 36 -19.20 -22.34 5.20
CA LEU A 36 -18.36 -23.45 5.66
C LEU A 36 -18.74 -23.75 7.11
N GLU A 37 -19.39 -24.90 7.34
CA GLU A 37 -19.81 -25.35 8.68
C GLU A 37 -18.87 -26.45 9.20
N PHE A 38 -18.36 -26.29 10.42
CA PHE A 38 -17.46 -27.25 11.05
C PHE A 38 -18.24 -28.32 11.84
N VAL A 39 -18.49 -29.50 11.29
CA VAL A 39 -19.14 -30.59 12.04
C VAL A 39 -18.12 -31.29 12.94
N GLN A 40 -18.48 -31.53 14.21
CA GLN A 40 -17.61 -32.10 15.26
C GLN A 40 -17.27 -33.60 15.09
N SER A 41 -17.15 -34.09 13.86
CA SER A 41 -16.69 -35.44 13.54
C SER A 41 -15.85 -35.42 12.27
N SER A 42 -14.54 -35.20 12.42
CA SER A 42 -13.40 -35.62 11.57
C SER A 42 -13.48 -35.66 10.02
N GLU A 43 -14.55 -35.20 9.36
CA GLU A 43 -14.71 -35.20 7.90
C GLU A 43 -15.51 -33.95 7.48
N LEU A 44 -14.90 -33.15 6.60
CA LEU A 44 -15.53 -31.99 5.96
C LEU A 44 -16.25 -32.47 4.69
N PHE A 45 -17.58 -32.38 4.65
CA PHE A 45 -18.33 -32.56 3.40
C PHE A 45 -18.42 -31.23 2.65
N VAL A 46 -17.53 -31.03 1.67
CA VAL A 46 -17.67 -29.94 0.69
C VAL A 46 -18.52 -30.45 -0.46
N ASN A 47 -19.73 -29.92 -0.62
CA ASN A 47 -20.58 -30.23 -1.77
C ASN A 47 -20.02 -29.49 -3.01
N LEU A 48 -19.07 -30.12 -3.69
CA LEU A 48 -18.24 -29.55 -4.78
C LEU A 48 -19.04 -29.12 -6.02
N HIS A 49 -20.32 -29.48 -6.10
CA HIS A 49 -21.15 -29.25 -7.29
C HIS A 49 -21.54 -27.78 -7.52
N TYR A 50 -21.33 -26.89 -6.53
CA TYR A 50 -21.68 -25.45 -6.61
C TYR A 50 -20.48 -24.51 -6.83
N LEU A 51 -19.24 -24.97 -6.63
CA LEU A 51 -18.03 -24.13 -6.74
C LEU A 51 -17.58 -23.90 -8.19
N VAL A 52 -17.93 -24.80 -9.11
CA VAL A 52 -17.53 -24.72 -10.53
C VAL A 52 -18.36 -23.69 -11.32
N SER A 53 -19.60 -23.39 -10.91
CA SER A 53 -20.46 -22.45 -11.65
C SER A 53 -20.31 -20.97 -11.25
N ALA A 54 -19.65 -20.68 -10.12
CA ALA A 54 -19.51 -19.33 -9.56
C ALA A 54 -18.23 -18.58 -10.00
N GLY A 55 -17.41 -19.17 -10.87
CA GLY A 55 -16.25 -18.48 -11.45
C GLY A 55 -15.06 -18.26 -10.50
N VAL A 56 -15.05 -18.89 -9.32
CA VAL A 56 -13.94 -18.81 -8.37
C VAL A 56 -12.84 -19.81 -8.76
N HIS A 57 -12.07 -19.45 -9.79
CA HIS A 57 -11.00 -20.32 -10.30
C HIS A 57 -9.88 -20.56 -9.26
N SER A 58 -9.60 -19.60 -8.37
CA SER A 58 -8.53 -19.70 -7.38
C SER A 58 -8.77 -20.79 -6.32
N ILE A 59 -10.03 -21.00 -5.90
CA ILE A 59 -10.39 -22.03 -4.91
C ILE A 59 -10.33 -23.44 -5.53
N CYS A 60 -10.71 -23.60 -6.80
CA CYS A 60 -10.63 -24.91 -7.48
C CYS A 60 -9.18 -25.34 -7.74
N VAL A 61 -8.28 -24.40 -8.07
CA VAL A 61 -6.88 -24.70 -8.40
C VAL A 61 -6.10 -25.21 -7.17
N ILE A 62 -6.41 -24.73 -5.96
CA ILE A 62 -5.73 -25.18 -4.73
C ILE A 62 -6.26 -26.55 -4.26
N ILE A 63 -7.57 -26.80 -4.37
CA ILE A 63 -8.15 -28.13 -4.06
C ILE A 63 -7.59 -29.18 -5.05
N LEU A 64 -7.40 -28.82 -6.32
CA LEU A 64 -6.81 -29.71 -7.34
C LEU A 64 -5.28 -29.87 -7.18
N LYS A 65 -4.53 -28.81 -6.82
CA LYS A 65 -3.07 -28.92 -6.57
C LYS A 65 -2.73 -29.68 -5.29
N LEU A 66 -3.61 -29.68 -4.29
CA LEU A 66 -3.44 -30.49 -3.07
C LEU A 66 -3.78 -31.98 -3.29
N GLN A 67 -4.42 -32.35 -4.42
CA GLN A 67 -4.70 -33.74 -4.81
C GLN A 67 -3.67 -34.35 -5.77
N HIS A 68 -2.88 -33.55 -6.50
CA HIS A 68 -1.97 -34.07 -7.53
C HIS A 68 -0.49 -33.84 -7.19
N ASN A 69 0.13 -34.84 -6.56
CA ASN A 69 1.55 -35.14 -6.71
C ASN A 69 1.66 -36.61 -7.13
N GLY A 70 1.63 -36.84 -8.45
CA GLY A 70 1.74 -38.16 -9.07
C GLY A 70 1.42 -38.08 -10.56
N ASP A 71 2.35 -38.58 -11.36
CA ASP A 71 2.47 -38.48 -12.83
C ASP A 71 1.20 -38.78 -13.65
N VAL A 72 1.16 -38.13 -14.81
CA VAL A 72 0.18 -38.34 -15.87
C VAL A 72 0.43 -39.68 -16.57
N SER A 73 -0.51 -40.61 -16.46
CA SER A 73 -0.83 -41.56 -17.53
C SER A 73 -2.23 -42.16 -17.33
N ASP A 74 -3.09 -41.97 -18.33
CA ASP A 74 -4.33 -42.66 -18.71
C ASP A 74 -5.11 -43.53 -17.68
N GLY A 75 -6.41 -43.20 -17.55
CA GLY A 75 -7.47 -44.19 -17.42
C GLY A 75 -8.03 -44.45 -16.01
N LEU A 76 -9.34 -44.21 -15.88
CA LEU A 76 -10.26 -44.67 -14.82
C LEU A 76 -10.04 -44.19 -13.36
N LEU A 77 -11.04 -43.42 -12.91
CA LEU A 77 -11.35 -43.13 -11.51
C LEU A 77 -11.34 -44.39 -10.62
N GLN A 78 -10.36 -44.49 -9.73
CA GLN A 78 -10.49 -45.17 -8.45
C GLN A 78 -10.04 -44.26 -7.32
N SER A 79 -10.95 -44.07 -6.36
CA SER A 79 -10.77 -43.30 -5.13
C SER A 79 -9.90 -44.06 -4.13
N SER A 80 -8.67 -43.61 -3.91
CA SER A 80 -7.89 -43.96 -2.72
C SER A 80 -6.71 -43.01 -2.57
N ASN A 81 -6.88 -41.99 -1.71
CA ASN A 81 -5.85 -41.23 -0.97
C ASN A 81 -6.40 -39.84 -0.58
N LEU A 82 -7.44 -39.81 0.25
CA LEU A 82 -7.79 -38.59 1.00
C LEU A 82 -6.81 -38.49 2.18
N LYS A 83 -5.92 -37.49 2.18
CA LYS A 83 -5.21 -37.10 3.40
C LYS A 83 -6.24 -36.45 4.35
N SER A 84 -6.40 -37.00 5.54
CA SER A 84 -7.15 -36.33 6.61
C SER A 84 -6.31 -35.17 7.13
N PHE A 85 -6.82 -33.95 7.01
CA PHE A 85 -6.19 -32.78 7.64
C PHE A 85 -6.74 -32.60 9.05
N THR A 86 -5.87 -32.29 9.99
CA THR A 86 -6.25 -31.86 11.33
C THR A 86 -6.91 -30.48 11.30
N PHE A 87 -7.73 -30.15 12.31
CA PHE A 87 -8.37 -28.84 12.44
C PHE A 87 -7.36 -27.68 12.37
N ASN A 88 -6.16 -27.88 12.93
CA ASN A 88 -5.10 -26.86 12.91
C ASN A 88 -4.47 -26.69 11.53
N GLU A 89 -4.33 -27.76 10.74
CA GLU A 89 -3.87 -27.66 9.35
C GLU A 89 -4.91 -26.96 8.47
N LEU A 90 -6.20 -27.20 8.72
CA LEU A 90 -7.29 -26.48 8.04
C LEU A 90 -7.37 -25.00 8.47
N LYS A 91 -7.22 -24.70 9.76
CA LYS A 91 -7.14 -23.33 10.31
C LYS A 91 -5.94 -22.59 9.69
N THR A 92 -4.81 -23.27 9.50
CA THR A 92 -3.61 -22.72 8.84
C THR A 92 -3.81 -22.54 7.34
N ALA A 93 -4.47 -23.47 6.65
CA ALA A 93 -4.77 -23.35 5.22
C ALA A 93 -5.79 -22.23 4.94
N ILE A 94 -6.80 -22.06 5.79
CA ILE A 94 -7.76 -20.95 5.75
C ILE A 94 -7.06 -19.63 6.11
N ARG A 95 -6.20 -19.61 7.13
CA ARG A 95 -5.34 -18.45 7.46
C ARG A 95 -4.52 -18.00 6.25
N ASN A 96 -3.87 -18.93 5.55
CA ASN A 96 -3.13 -18.64 4.32
C ASN A 96 -4.05 -18.19 3.16
N LEU A 97 -5.30 -18.66 3.10
CA LEU A 97 -6.28 -18.24 2.09
C LEU A 97 -6.85 -16.83 2.36
N LEU A 98 -6.97 -16.46 3.64
CA LEU A 98 -7.43 -15.14 4.08
C LEU A 98 -6.32 -14.10 3.94
N ASP A 99 -5.06 -14.47 4.20
CA ASP A 99 -3.86 -13.68 3.85
C ASP A 99 -3.75 -13.46 2.33
N PHE A 100 -4.29 -14.38 1.53
CA PHE A 100 -4.24 -14.27 0.07
C PHE A 100 -5.49 -13.66 -0.57
N ASP A 101 -6.66 -13.52 0.09
CA ASP A 101 -7.91 -13.27 -0.68
C ASP A 101 -9.11 -12.60 0.04
N VAL A 102 -8.93 -11.80 1.10
CA VAL A 102 -10.08 -11.10 1.75
C VAL A 102 -9.88 -9.60 1.89
N GLU A 103 -9.68 -8.92 0.76
CA GLU A 103 -9.95 -7.49 0.66
C GLU A 103 -11.30 -7.16 0.00
N SER A 104 -11.93 -8.10 -0.73
CA SER A 104 -13.12 -7.78 -1.54
C SER A 104 -14.36 -8.67 -1.36
N SER A 105 -14.36 -9.71 -0.53
CA SER A 105 -15.59 -10.42 -0.21
C SER A 105 -16.23 -9.80 1.02
N CYS A 106 -17.38 -9.15 0.85
CA CYS A 106 -18.18 -8.62 1.94
C CYS A 106 -18.33 -9.70 3.03
N VAL A 107 -17.69 -9.47 4.18
CA VAL A 107 -18.12 -10.11 5.43
C VAL A 107 -19.54 -9.60 5.66
N ASP A 108 -20.46 -10.52 5.93
CA ASP A 108 -21.88 -10.20 6.13
C ASP A 108 -22.04 -9.03 7.12
N ARG A 109 -23.06 -8.18 6.90
CA ARG A 109 -23.38 -7.06 7.80
C ARG A 109 -24.02 -7.60 9.08
N SER A 110 -23.26 -8.35 9.87
CA SER A 110 -23.67 -8.67 11.23
C SER A 110 -23.40 -7.45 12.10
N SER A 111 -24.36 -7.08 12.96
CA SER A 111 -24.11 -6.05 13.97
C SER A 111 -22.96 -6.51 14.86
N ARG A 112 -22.11 -5.59 15.34
CA ARG A 112 -20.99 -5.89 16.26
C ARG A 112 -21.34 -6.89 17.37
N GLY A 113 -22.52 -6.73 18.00
CA GLY A 113 -22.98 -7.62 19.06
C GLY A 113 -23.41 -9.03 18.60
N ALA A 114 -23.69 -9.22 17.32
CA ALA A 114 -23.95 -10.55 16.73
C ALA A 114 -22.64 -11.28 16.42
N GLY A 115 -21.65 -10.60 15.81
CA GLY A 115 -20.35 -11.19 15.51
C GLY A 115 -19.63 -11.70 16.77
N HIS A 116 -19.57 -10.89 17.82
CA HIS A 116 -18.94 -11.29 19.10
C HIS A 116 -19.74 -12.35 19.90
N ARG A 117 -21.05 -12.47 19.64
CA ARG A 117 -21.89 -13.50 20.26
C ARG A 117 -21.70 -14.84 19.56
N ASP A 118 -21.62 -14.83 18.23
CA ASP A 118 -21.60 -16.02 17.39
C ASP A 118 -20.15 -16.48 17.08
N GLY A 119 -19.15 -15.64 17.40
CA GLY A 119 -17.73 -15.92 17.18
C GLY A 119 -17.31 -15.78 15.73
N ASP A 120 -17.95 -14.87 14.98
CA ASP A 120 -17.63 -14.65 13.57
C ASP A 120 -16.30 -13.91 13.43
N TYR A 121 -15.49 -14.34 12.45
CA TYR A 121 -14.25 -13.65 12.12
C TYR A 121 -14.54 -12.25 11.57
N HIS A 122 -13.83 -11.26 12.09
CA HIS A 122 -13.94 -9.87 11.65
C HIS A 122 -12.57 -9.18 11.65
N ARG A 123 -12.46 -8.03 10.98
CA ARG A 123 -11.21 -7.28 10.92
C ARG A 123 -11.21 -6.11 11.88
N ALA A 124 -10.04 -5.85 12.47
CA ALA A 124 -9.80 -4.72 13.32
C ALA A 124 -8.43 -4.09 13.01
N VAL A 125 -8.23 -2.90 13.55
CA VAL A 125 -6.99 -2.13 13.45
C VAL A 125 -6.45 -1.86 14.83
N TYR A 126 -5.14 -1.90 14.96
CA TYR A 126 -4.39 -1.59 16.15
C TYR A 126 -3.39 -0.49 15.81
N VAL A 127 -3.45 0.64 16.50
CA VAL A 127 -2.51 1.76 16.32
C VAL A 127 -1.62 1.87 17.54
N CYS A 128 -0.31 1.83 17.31
CA CYS A 128 0.72 2.06 18.30
C CYS A 128 1.41 3.40 18.03
N ILE A 129 1.32 4.36 18.95
CA ILE A 129 2.13 5.58 18.92
C ILE A 129 3.41 5.32 19.71
N TYR A 130 4.55 5.49 19.05
CA TYR A 130 5.88 5.37 19.62
C TYR A 130 6.58 6.73 19.60
N ALA A 131 7.05 7.18 20.77
CA ALA A 131 7.86 8.38 20.92
C ALA A 131 9.35 8.03 20.85
N GLU A 132 10.01 8.48 19.80
CA GLU A 132 11.41 8.13 19.49
C GLU A 132 12.39 8.64 20.55
N SER A 133 12.22 9.88 21.03
CA SER A 133 13.16 10.51 21.97
C SER A 133 13.22 9.84 23.34
N THR A 134 12.10 9.26 23.78
CA THR A 134 11.98 8.55 25.08
C THR A 134 11.94 7.04 24.94
N GLN A 135 11.78 6.50 23.72
CA GLN A 135 11.56 5.08 23.42
C GLN A 135 10.32 4.50 24.12
N GLU A 136 9.26 5.30 24.21
CA GLU A 136 8.02 4.93 24.90
C GLU A 136 6.87 4.68 23.93
N LEU A 137 6.02 3.73 24.29
CA LEU A 137 4.72 3.52 23.65
C LEU A 137 3.65 4.27 24.44
N LEU A 138 2.74 4.93 23.72
CA LEU A 138 1.51 5.47 24.32
C LEU A 138 0.55 4.31 24.59
N LEU A 139 0.17 4.13 25.84
CA LEU A 139 -0.84 3.17 26.25
C LEU A 139 -2.12 3.90 26.66
N ARG A 140 -3.26 3.30 26.35
CA ARG A 140 -4.58 3.75 26.79
C ARG A 140 -5.10 2.81 27.88
N LYS A 141 -5.88 3.34 28.82
CA LYS A 141 -6.67 2.55 29.76
C LYS A 141 -8.10 2.47 29.25
N HIS A 142 -8.61 1.26 29.04
CA HIS A 142 -10.01 1.05 28.65
C HIS A 142 -10.96 1.63 29.68
N ALA A 143 -12.06 2.21 29.22
CA ALA A 143 -13.12 2.66 30.12
C ALA A 143 -13.74 1.49 30.90
N ASP A 144 -14.13 1.73 32.14
CA ASP A 144 -14.70 0.68 33.02
C ASP A 144 -16.03 0.11 32.47
N CYS A 145 -16.70 0.85 31.59
CA CYS A 145 -17.95 0.42 30.94
C CYS A 145 -17.73 -0.49 29.72
N LYS A 146 -16.48 -0.79 29.35
CA LYS A 146 -16.15 -1.64 28.20
C LYS A 146 -16.49 -3.10 28.46
N ASN A 147 -17.02 -3.75 27.43
CA ASN A 147 -17.32 -5.19 27.47
C ASN A 147 -16.04 -6.05 27.41
N SER A 148 -14.96 -5.52 26.83
CA SER A 148 -13.66 -6.16 26.67
C SER A 148 -12.61 -5.42 27.51
N TRP A 149 -11.97 -6.14 28.43
CA TRP A 149 -10.87 -5.65 29.27
C TRP A 149 -11.12 -4.30 29.97
N PRO A 150 -12.26 -4.12 30.66
CA PRO A 150 -12.56 -2.88 31.37
C PRO A 150 -11.46 -2.55 32.37
N GLY A 151 -10.97 -1.31 32.34
CA GLY A 151 -9.96 -0.82 33.26
C GLY A 151 -8.53 -1.35 33.01
N LEU A 152 -8.27 -2.12 31.95
CA LEU A 152 -6.91 -2.58 31.63
C LEU A 152 -6.18 -1.61 30.70
N TRP A 153 -4.85 -1.59 30.81
CA TRP A 153 -3.95 -0.88 29.90
C TRP A 153 -3.73 -1.68 28.60
N ASP A 154 -3.85 -0.98 27.47
CA ASP A 154 -3.76 -1.52 26.12
C ASP A 154 -2.99 -0.54 25.23
N ILE A 155 -2.76 -0.90 23.97
CA ILE A 155 -2.12 -0.02 22.98
C ILE A 155 -2.90 1.26 22.72
N SER A 156 -2.29 2.17 21.96
CA SER A 156 -2.75 3.56 21.83
C SER A 156 -4.19 3.68 21.34
N SER A 157 -4.59 2.93 20.30
CA SER A 157 -5.98 2.90 19.84
C SER A 157 -6.32 1.61 19.10
N ALA A 158 -7.58 1.15 19.21
CA ALA A 158 -8.06 0.00 18.44
C ALA A 158 -9.48 0.23 17.91
N GLY A 159 -9.78 -0.24 16.70
CA GLY A 159 -11.08 -0.05 16.06
C GLY A 159 -11.47 -1.20 15.15
N HIS A 160 -12.77 -1.38 14.93
CA HIS A 160 -13.25 -2.36 13.94
C HIS A 160 -13.23 -1.73 12.54
N ILE A 161 -12.88 -2.52 11.53
CA ILE A 161 -12.98 -2.10 10.13
C ILE A 161 -14.43 -2.29 9.69
N SER A 162 -15.09 -1.20 9.30
CA SER A 162 -16.46 -1.25 8.79
C SER A 162 -16.48 -1.77 7.35
N ALA A 163 -17.59 -2.39 6.94
CA ALA A 163 -17.74 -2.91 5.59
C ALA A 163 -17.60 -1.79 4.55
N GLY A 164 -16.58 -1.90 3.70
CA GLY A 164 -16.26 -0.91 2.65
C GLY A 164 -15.17 0.11 3.03
N ASP A 165 -14.80 0.20 4.32
CA ASP A 165 -13.67 1.04 4.76
C ASP A 165 -12.34 0.31 4.52
N SER A 166 -11.30 1.08 4.18
CA SER A 166 -9.94 0.56 4.22
C SER A 166 -9.43 0.46 5.67
N SER A 167 -8.43 -0.39 5.86
CA SER A 167 -7.74 -0.55 7.13
C SER A 167 -7.16 0.78 7.62
N LEU A 168 -6.44 1.50 6.75
CA LEU A 168 -5.82 2.79 7.08
C LEU A 168 -6.85 3.88 7.44
N ILE A 169 -7.99 3.94 6.73
CA ILE A 169 -9.07 4.88 7.08
C ILE A 169 -9.62 4.56 8.47
N SER A 170 -9.81 3.27 8.78
CA SER A 170 -10.30 2.82 10.09
C SER A 170 -9.30 3.14 11.20
N ALA A 171 -7.99 2.98 10.95
CA ALA A 171 -6.93 3.30 11.90
C ALA A 171 -6.90 4.80 12.24
N ARG A 172 -7.03 5.66 11.23
CA ARG A 172 -7.10 7.12 11.41
C ARG A 172 -8.34 7.55 12.18
N ARG A 173 -9.50 6.98 11.84
CA ARG A 173 -10.77 7.25 12.55
C ARG A 173 -10.70 6.80 14.01
N ALA A 174 -10.22 5.59 14.28
CA ALA A 174 -10.12 5.08 15.65
C ALA A 174 -9.23 5.98 16.52
N LEU A 175 -8.11 6.44 15.97
CA LEU A 175 -7.20 7.35 16.66
C LEU A 175 -7.84 8.72 16.95
N GLU A 176 -8.60 9.25 15.99
CA GLU A 176 -9.34 10.51 16.16
C GLU A 176 -10.48 10.37 17.18
N GLU A 177 -11.28 9.31 17.10
CA GLU A 177 -12.41 9.07 17.99
C GLU A 177 -11.95 8.82 19.44
N GLU A 178 -11.00 7.90 19.65
CA GLU A 178 -10.60 7.49 21.00
C GLU A 178 -9.69 8.53 21.69
N LEU A 179 -8.79 9.17 20.93
CA LEU A 179 -7.73 10.03 21.49
C LEU A 179 -7.81 11.50 21.04
N GLY A 180 -8.63 11.84 20.05
CA GLY A 180 -8.67 13.19 19.48
C GLY A 180 -7.42 13.57 18.69
N ILE A 181 -6.68 12.59 18.18
CA ILE A 181 -5.45 12.81 17.40
C ILE A 181 -5.72 12.59 15.92
N VAL A 182 -5.45 13.61 15.11
CA VAL A 182 -5.61 13.59 13.66
C VAL A 182 -4.23 13.61 13.02
N LEU A 183 -3.92 12.55 12.27
CA LEU A 183 -2.66 12.39 11.55
C LEU A 183 -2.88 12.09 10.06
N PRO A 184 -1.98 12.57 9.19
CA PRO A 184 -2.01 12.26 7.76
C PRO A 184 -1.68 10.80 7.50
N LYS A 185 -2.05 10.31 6.30
CA LYS A 185 -1.87 8.91 5.92
C LYS A 185 -0.42 8.45 5.93
N ASP A 186 0.51 9.36 5.63
CA ASP A 186 1.96 9.10 5.70
C ASP A 186 2.49 9.00 7.13
N ALA A 187 1.68 9.13 8.19
CA ALA A 187 2.14 8.89 9.56
C ALA A 187 2.03 7.42 9.99
N PHE A 188 1.26 6.61 9.25
CA PHE A 188 0.87 5.26 9.65
C PHE A 188 1.62 4.21 8.84
N GLU A 189 2.46 3.42 9.49
CA GLU A 189 3.14 2.28 8.88
C GLU A 189 2.41 0.99 9.25
N LEU A 190 1.87 0.26 8.27
CA LEU A 190 1.42 -1.11 8.51
C LEU A 190 2.66 -2.00 8.73
N ILE A 191 2.83 -2.51 9.95
CA ILE A 191 4.03 -3.25 10.35
C ILE A 191 3.84 -4.78 10.31
N PHE A 192 2.63 -5.26 10.60
CA PHE A 192 2.24 -6.66 10.43
C PHE A 192 0.72 -6.81 10.61
N ASN A 193 0.21 -7.98 10.22
CA ASN A 193 -1.15 -8.42 10.45
C ASN A 193 -1.08 -9.69 11.30
N PHE A 194 -2.06 -9.91 12.17
CA PHE A 194 -2.10 -11.15 12.96
C PHE A 194 -3.52 -11.62 13.23
N LEU A 195 -3.68 -12.94 13.34
CA LEU A 195 -4.96 -13.54 13.72
C LEU A 195 -4.98 -13.77 15.22
N ARG A 196 -5.99 -13.23 15.88
CA ARG A 196 -6.21 -13.39 17.31
C ARG A 196 -7.58 -13.98 17.58
N ASP A 197 -7.62 -14.96 18.47
CA ASP A 197 -8.86 -15.47 19.03
C ASP A 197 -8.81 -15.43 20.55
N TRP A 198 -9.84 -14.85 21.17
CA TRP A 198 -9.98 -14.85 22.61
C TRP A 198 -11.45 -14.89 23.02
N THR A 199 -11.68 -15.29 24.25
CA THR A 199 -13.02 -15.35 24.82
C THR A 199 -13.00 -14.68 26.18
N THR A 200 -13.92 -13.73 26.40
CA THR A 200 -14.10 -13.04 27.67
C THR A 200 -15.55 -13.13 28.16
N ASN A 201 -15.86 -12.52 29.30
CA ASN A 201 -17.17 -12.55 29.95
C ASN A 201 -17.73 -13.97 30.11
N ASN A 202 -16.92 -14.88 30.68
CA ASN A 202 -17.30 -16.27 30.96
C ASN A 202 -17.85 -17.03 29.74
N GLY A 203 -17.32 -16.78 28.54
CA GLY A 203 -17.73 -17.48 27.33
C GLY A 203 -18.78 -16.77 26.47
N THR A 204 -19.23 -15.57 26.88
CA THR A 204 -20.33 -14.86 26.18
C THR A 204 -19.84 -13.83 25.16
N PHE A 205 -18.55 -13.53 25.15
CA PHE A 205 -17.91 -12.66 24.19
C PHE A 205 -16.75 -13.41 23.55
N ILE A 206 -16.95 -13.87 22.32
CA ILE A 206 -15.98 -14.60 21.52
C ILE A 206 -15.49 -13.64 20.44
N SER A 207 -14.23 -13.22 20.54
CA SER A 207 -13.63 -12.39 19.50
C SER A 207 -12.63 -13.21 18.68
N ASN A 208 -12.82 -13.17 17.37
CA ASN A 208 -11.96 -13.77 16.37
C ASN A 208 -11.59 -12.64 15.38
N GLU A 209 -10.44 -12.01 15.61
CA GLU A 209 -10.02 -10.80 14.90
C GLU A 209 -8.82 -11.06 13.99
N PHE A 210 -8.87 -10.49 12.79
CA PHE A 210 -7.70 -10.21 11.97
C PHE A 210 -7.29 -8.76 12.20
N ASP A 211 -6.16 -8.58 12.87
CA ASP A 211 -5.69 -7.31 13.39
C ASP A 211 -4.59 -6.74 12.50
N ASP A 212 -4.87 -5.59 11.88
CA ASP A 212 -3.88 -4.82 11.13
C ASP A 212 -3.17 -3.86 12.10
N VAL A 213 -1.87 -4.04 12.29
CA VAL A 213 -1.09 -3.27 13.26
C VAL A 213 -0.34 -2.14 12.57
N TYR A 214 -0.69 -0.91 12.92
CA TYR A 214 -0.03 0.30 12.48
C TYR A 214 0.89 0.86 13.57
N LEU A 215 2.07 1.31 13.16
CA LEU A 215 2.99 2.08 13.98
C LEU A 215 3.01 3.53 13.50
N VAL A 216 2.80 4.44 14.44
CA VAL A 216 3.00 5.88 14.27
C VAL A 216 4.24 6.26 15.08
N THR A 217 5.23 6.87 14.43
CA THR A 217 6.46 7.32 15.10
C THR A 217 6.47 8.83 15.24
N THR A 218 6.38 9.32 16.46
CA THR A 218 6.54 10.74 16.83
C THR A 218 7.94 10.98 17.35
N LEU A 219 8.51 12.17 17.13
CA LEU A 219 9.84 12.48 17.66
C LEU A 219 9.82 12.56 19.18
N ASP A 220 8.85 13.30 19.71
CA ASP A 220 8.65 13.49 21.14
C ASP A 220 7.26 13.03 21.58
N PRO A 221 7.09 12.66 22.87
CA PRO A 221 5.77 12.40 23.44
C PRO A 221 4.77 13.51 23.16
N ILE A 222 3.52 13.13 22.91
CA ILE A 222 2.38 14.05 22.84
C ILE A 222 1.97 14.39 24.29
N PRO A 223 1.93 15.67 24.69
CA PRO A 223 1.50 16.08 26.02
C PRO A 223 0.14 15.51 26.36
N LEU A 224 -0.03 15.07 27.60
CA LEU A 224 -1.25 14.37 28.02
C LEU A 224 -2.49 15.27 27.90
N GLU A 225 -2.32 16.59 28.03
CA GLU A 225 -3.35 17.61 27.85
C GLU A 225 -3.79 17.84 26.39
N ALA A 226 -3.00 17.37 25.42
CA ALA A 226 -3.32 17.50 24.00
C ALA A 226 -4.45 16.55 23.56
N PHE A 227 -4.65 15.46 24.30
CA PHE A 227 -5.62 14.43 23.97
C PHE A 227 -7.08 14.87 24.27
N THR A 228 -8.00 14.37 23.45
CA THR A 228 -9.43 14.45 23.70
C THR A 228 -9.97 13.04 23.84
N LEU A 229 -9.95 12.53 25.06
CA LEU A 229 -10.34 11.16 25.33
C LEU A 229 -11.85 11.00 25.20
N GLN A 230 -12.27 10.00 24.43
CA GLN A 230 -13.67 9.58 24.43
C GLN A 230 -13.97 8.77 25.69
N GLU A 231 -14.70 9.37 26.63
CA GLU A 231 -14.94 8.80 27.97
C GLU A 231 -15.58 7.39 27.96
N SER A 232 -16.34 7.05 26.90
CA SER A 232 -16.94 5.71 26.74
C SER A 232 -15.95 4.63 26.31
N GLU A 233 -14.75 5.02 25.88
CA GLU A 233 -13.74 4.14 25.30
C GLU A 233 -12.43 4.17 26.11
N VAL A 234 -12.00 5.35 26.55
CA VAL A 234 -10.71 5.59 27.19
C VAL A 234 -10.86 6.39 28.48
N SER A 235 -10.30 5.87 29.59
CA SER A 235 -10.28 6.57 30.88
C SER A 235 -8.97 7.29 31.18
N ALA A 236 -7.85 6.87 30.59
CA ALA A 236 -6.55 7.49 30.81
C ALA A 236 -5.58 7.12 29.69
N VAL A 237 -4.51 7.91 29.55
CA VAL A 237 -3.37 7.59 28.69
C VAL A 237 -2.06 7.77 29.47
N LYS A 238 -1.03 7.00 29.13
CA LYS A 238 0.31 7.15 29.69
C LYS A 238 1.36 6.70 28.68
N TYR A 239 2.57 7.22 28.81
CA TYR A 239 3.73 6.67 28.12
C TYR A 239 4.41 5.61 28.99
N LEU A 240 4.91 4.55 28.34
CA LEU A 240 5.67 3.50 28.99
C LEU A 240 6.77 3.00 28.05
N HIS A 241 7.99 2.86 28.57
CA HIS A 241 9.12 2.38 27.78
C HIS A 241 8.80 1.00 27.17
N TYR A 242 9.06 0.82 25.87
CA TYR A 242 8.60 -0.36 25.13
C TYR A 242 9.07 -1.69 25.75
N ASN A 243 10.34 -1.77 26.19
CA ASN A 243 10.87 -2.95 26.89
C ASN A 243 10.20 -3.22 28.24
N GLN A 244 9.79 -2.17 28.97
CA GLN A 244 9.07 -2.34 30.22
C GLN A 244 7.66 -2.87 29.94
N TYR A 245 6.99 -2.36 28.90
CA TYR A 245 5.70 -2.88 28.47
C TYR A 245 5.80 -4.36 28.06
N ARG A 246 6.77 -4.73 27.20
CA ARG A 246 7.06 -6.14 26.84
C ARG A 246 7.23 -7.01 28.09
N SER A 247 7.98 -6.53 29.08
CA SER A 247 8.26 -7.27 30.31
C SER A 247 7.04 -7.46 31.20
N LEU A 248 6.09 -6.51 31.20
CA LEU A 248 4.84 -6.62 31.96
C LEU A 248 3.87 -7.59 31.31
N LEU A 249 3.75 -7.55 29.97
CA LEU A 249 2.99 -8.53 29.20
C LEU A 249 3.55 -9.95 29.37
N ALA A 250 4.87 -10.12 29.31
CA ALA A 250 5.54 -11.41 29.53
C ALA A 250 5.28 -12.00 30.93
N LYS A 251 4.96 -11.16 31.91
CA LYS A 251 4.62 -11.56 33.29
C LYS A 251 3.12 -11.74 33.51
N GLU A 252 2.31 -11.55 32.47
CA GLU A 252 0.85 -11.55 32.55
C GLU A 252 0.33 -10.59 33.64
N ASP A 253 0.91 -9.39 33.73
CA ASP A 253 0.52 -8.40 34.72
C ASP A 253 -0.98 -8.07 34.58
N PRO A 254 -1.78 -8.20 35.65
CA PRO A 254 -3.23 -8.13 35.58
C PRO A 254 -3.78 -6.74 35.25
N ASP A 255 -2.95 -5.69 35.32
CA ASP A 255 -3.36 -4.33 34.94
C ASP A 255 -3.32 -4.11 33.41
N TYR A 256 -2.86 -5.08 32.62
CA TYR A 256 -2.66 -4.96 31.17
C TYR A 256 -3.48 -5.99 30.39
N ALA A 257 -3.91 -5.60 29.18
CA ALA A 257 -4.57 -6.52 28.26
C ALA A 257 -3.60 -7.68 27.89
N PRO A 258 -4.08 -8.93 27.90
CA PRO A 258 -3.21 -10.10 27.77
C PRO A 258 -2.80 -10.33 26.32
N TYR A 259 -1.57 -9.93 25.99
CA TYR A 259 -0.94 -10.20 24.69
C TYR A 259 0.24 -11.15 24.85
N ASP A 260 0.31 -12.14 23.96
CA ASP A 260 1.43 -13.08 23.88
C ASP A 260 2.64 -12.43 23.19
N VAL A 261 3.68 -12.15 23.98
CA VAL A 261 4.94 -11.53 23.51
C VAL A 261 5.87 -12.51 22.80
N ASP A 262 5.64 -13.82 22.94
CA ASP A 262 6.37 -14.87 22.21
C ASP A 262 5.64 -15.25 20.91
N GLY A 263 4.39 -14.80 20.76
CA GLY A 263 3.57 -14.94 19.57
C GLY A 263 3.73 -13.80 18.56
N GLN A 264 2.76 -13.67 17.64
CA GLN A 264 2.82 -12.68 16.55
C GLN A 264 2.86 -11.22 17.04
N TYR A 265 2.31 -10.93 18.21
CA TYR A 265 2.32 -9.60 18.81
C TYR A 265 3.74 -9.16 19.24
N GLY A 266 4.62 -10.12 19.57
CA GLY A 266 6.04 -9.87 19.87
C GLY A 266 6.78 -9.11 18.78
N GLN A 267 6.34 -9.23 17.53
CA GLN A 267 6.91 -8.53 16.37
C GLN A 267 6.93 -7.01 16.54
N LEU A 268 5.97 -6.41 17.26
CA LEU A 268 5.98 -4.97 17.55
C LEU A 268 7.29 -4.56 18.25
N PHE A 269 7.67 -5.31 19.28
CA PHE A 269 8.85 -5.00 20.08
C PHE A 269 10.13 -5.31 19.32
N ASP A 270 10.16 -6.41 18.56
CA ASP A 270 11.33 -6.79 17.77
C ASP A 270 11.58 -5.79 16.63
N ILE A 271 10.52 -5.25 16.02
CA ILE A 271 10.61 -4.19 15.01
C ILE A 271 11.17 -2.90 15.61
N ILE A 272 10.65 -2.46 16.77
CA ILE A 272 11.17 -1.27 17.47
C ILE A 272 12.64 -1.50 17.86
N GLU A 273 12.96 -2.64 18.46
CA GLU A 273 14.33 -2.97 18.85
C GLU A 273 15.27 -2.99 17.64
N GLN A 274 14.90 -3.64 16.54
CA GLN A 274 15.75 -3.71 15.34
C GLN A 274 16.04 -2.32 14.75
N ARG A 275 15.08 -1.40 14.79
CA ARG A 275 15.21 -0.05 14.23
C ARG A 275 16.12 0.86 15.06
N TYR A 276 15.96 0.79 16.38
CA TYR A 276 16.60 1.76 17.31
C TYR A 276 17.79 1.18 18.09
N LYS A 277 18.04 -0.14 18.00
CA LYS A 277 19.27 -0.75 18.53
C LYS A 277 20.43 -0.43 17.58
N GLU A 278 21.13 0.66 17.90
CA GLU A 278 22.20 1.18 17.05
C GLU A 278 23.34 0.18 16.86
N ASN A 279 23.57 -0.21 15.60
CA ASN A 279 24.85 -0.73 15.14
C ASN A 279 25.27 0.01 13.87
N THR A 280 25.59 1.29 14.03
CA THR A 280 25.99 2.21 12.96
C THR A 280 27.12 1.63 12.11
N THR A 281 28.09 0.95 12.73
CA THR A 281 29.21 0.33 12.01
C THR A 281 28.76 -0.78 11.06
N ALA A 282 27.90 -1.69 11.53
CA ALA A 282 27.37 -2.76 10.68
C ALA A 282 26.49 -2.20 9.54
N ARG A 283 25.68 -1.18 9.82
CA ARG A 283 24.86 -0.51 8.80
C ARG A 283 25.70 0.19 7.73
N CYS A 284 26.75 0.92 8.12
CA CYS A 284 27.67 1.53 7.17
C CYS A 284 28.33 0.47 6.28
N LEU A 285 28.84 -0.62 6.87
CA LEU A 285 29.49 -1.68 6.12
C LEU A 285 28.54 -2.37 5.13
N ALA A 286 27.27 -2.57 5.51
CA ALA A 286 26.25 -3.12 4.63
C ALA A 286 25.99 -2.21 3.42
N LEU A 287 25.76 -0.91 3.65
CA LEU A 287 25.53 0.07 2.57
C LEU A 287 26.75 0.22 1.67
N GLN A 288 27.96 0.24 2.22
CA GLN A 288 29.20 0.30 1.42
C GLN A 288 29.30 -0.87 0.45
N LYS A 289 29.10 -2.11 0.93
CA LYS A 289 29.09 -3.31 0.07
C LYS A 289 28.03 -3.22 -1.02
N GLN A 290 26.85 -2.70 -0.71
CA GLN A 290 25.79 -2.53 -1.68
C GLN A 290 26.14 -1.49 -2.76
N ILE A 291 26.74 -0.36 -2.38
CA ILE A 291 27.18 0.71 -3.27
C ILE A 291 28.33 0.25 -4.17
N GLU A 292 29.28 -0.54 -3.65
CA GLU A 292 30.44 -1.04 -4.40
C GLU A 292 30.09 -1.94 -5.59
N ARG A 293 28.84 -2.43 -5.67
CA ARG A 293 28.32 -3.14 -6.85
C ARG A 293 28.11 -2.22 -8.07
N TYR A 294 28.03 -0.90 -7.86
CA TYR A 294 27.81 0.08 -8.91
C TYR A 294 29.14 0.75 -9.30
N ALA A 295 29.65 0.40 -10.48
CA ALA A 295 30.85 1.05 -11.01
C ALA A 295 30.56 2.53 -11.34
N SER A 296 31.37 3.44 -10.77
CA SER A 296 31.28 4.86 -11.12
C SER A 296 31.86 5.10 -12.51
N VAL A 297 31.04 5.62 -13.42
CA VAL A 297 31.44 5.99 -14.79
C VAL A 297 31.12 7.45 -15.02
N THR A 298 32.09 8.22 -15.51
CA THR A 298 31.88 9.60 -15.93
C THR A 298 31.42 9.63 -17.40
N LEU A 299 30.20 10.10 -17.64
CA LEU A 299 29.69 10.32 -18.98
C LEU A 299 30.24 11.65 -19.53
N ASN A 300 31.17 11.57 -20.47
CA ASN A 300 31.69 12.73 -21.19
C ASN A 300 30.94 12.87 -22.52
N LEU A 301 30.20 13.96 -22.68
CA LEU A 301 29.44 14.25 -23.90
C LEU A 301 30.25 15.15 -24.82
N GLU A 302 30.41 14.74 -26.08
CA GLU A 302 30.99 15.60 -27.11
C GLU A 302 29.89 16.50 -27.71
N LEU A 303 29.97 17.80 -27.43
CA LEU A 303 28.98 18.79 -27.90
C LEU A 303 29.29 19.32 -29.32
N ARG A 304 30.23 18.72 -30.04
CA ARG A 304 30.63 19.20 -31.37
C ARG A 304 29.48 19.00 -32.36
N GLY A 305 29.26 20.01 -33.20
CA GLY A 305 28.24 19.98 -34.25
C GLY A 305 26.85 20.45 -33.82
N LEU A 306 26.65 20.83 -32.55
CA LEU A 306 25.43 21.52 -32.12
C LEU A 306 25.49 23.00 -32.54
N SER A 307 24.37 23.53 -33.03
CA SER A 307 24.22 24.97 -33.25
C SER A 307 24.16 25.71 -31.91
N GLU A 308 24.31 27.03 -31.93
CA GLU A 308 24.10 27.86 -30.73
C GLU A 308 22.66 27.73 -30.20
N GLY A 309 21.68 27.68 -31.12
CA GLY A 309 20.28 27.46 -30.80
C GLY A 309 20.03 26.13 -30.11
N ASP A 310 20.60 25.05 -30.65
CA ASP A 310 20.46 23.70 -30.08
C ASP A 310 21.20 23.56 -28.75
N THR A 311 22.36 24.22 -28.59
CA THR A 311 23.08 24.24 -27.31
C THR A 311 22.23 24.90 -26.22
N ARG A 312 21.53 25.99 -26.54
CA ARG A 312 20.61 26.65 -25.61
C ARG A 312 19.35 25.83 -25.35
N ALA A 313 18.78 25.21 -26.39
CA ALA A 313 17.65 24.31 -26.27
C ALA A 313 17.99 23.11 -25.36
N LEU A 314 19.18 22.51 -25.51
CA LEU A 314 19.66 21.40 -24.68
C LEU A 314 19.63 21.73 -23.18
N VAL A 315 20.05 22.93 -22.78
CA VAL A 315 20.00 23.35 -21.36
C VAL A 315 18.56 23.34 -20.83
N LEU A 316 17.60 23.79 -21.63
CA LEU A 316 16.18 23.83 -21.25
C LEU A 316 15.56 22.42 -21.25
N ILE A 317 15.93 21.56 -22.22
CA ILE A 317 15.52 20.17 -22.27
C ILE A 317 16.02 19.41 -21.03
N ILE A 318 17.27 19.61 -20.61
CA ILE A 318 17.82 19.02 -19.38
C ILE A 318 17.05 19.52 -18.15
N LYS A 319 16.65 20.79 -18.11
CA LYS A 319 15.79 21.30 -17.02
C LYS A 319 14.42 20.63 -17.02
N ALA A 320 13.80 20.42 -18.19
CA ALA A 320 12.54 19.71 -18.31
C ALA A 320 12.68 18.23 -17.88
N ALA A 321 13.76 17.56 -18.28
CA ALA A 321 14.08 16.20 -17.87
C ALA A 321 14.19 16.06 -16.34
N ARG A 322 14.80 17.03 -15.65
CA ARG A 322 14.86 17.06 -14.18
C ARG A 322 13.49 17.21 -13.51
N VAL A 323 12.51 17.79 -14.20
CA VAL A 323 11.13 17.82 -13.70
C VAL A 323 10.48 16.43 -13.79
N MET A 324 10.88 15.60 -14.77
CA MET A 324 10.40 14.21 -14.85
C MET A 324 10.90 13.39 -13.66
N ASP A 325 12.11 13.64 -13.16
CA ASP A 325 12.59 13.03 -11.91
C ASP A 325 11.63 13.35 -10.75
N GLU A 326 11.17 14.60 -10.60
CA GLU A 326 10.24 14.96 -9.52
C GLU A 326 8.95 14.13 -9.56
N ILE A 327 8.40 13.92 -10.77
CA ILE A 327 7.20 13.11 -10.99
C ILE A 327 7.49 11.62 -10.74
N SER A 328 8.60 11.09 -11.26
CA SER A 328 8.93 9.66 -11.12
C SER A 328 9.13 9.27 -9.66
N HIS A 329 9.76 10.12 -8.85
CA HIS A 329 9.88 9.88 -7.41
C HIS A 329 8.50 9.75 -6.76
N GLN A 330 7.56 10.63 -7.12
CA GLN A 330 6.18 10.58 -6.61
C GLN A 330 5.43 9.34 -7.13
N GLN A 331 5.68 8.89 -8.36
CA GLN A 331 5.07 7.69 -8.93
C GLN A 331 5.50 6.41 -8.22
N VAL A 332 6.78 6.30 -7.83
CA VAL A 332 7.31 5.16 -7.07
C VAL A 332 6.61 5.03 -5.71
N TRP A 333 6.52 6.12 -4.95
CA TRP A 333 5.90 6.14 -3.64
C TRP A 333 5.59 7.56 -3.18
N HIS A 334 4.41 7.78 -2.59
CA HIS A 334 3.90 9.13 -2.33
C HIS A 334 4.77 10.01 -1.43
N SER A 335 5.46 9.43 -0.43
CA SER A 335 6.36 10.19 0.46
C SER A 335 7.82 10.14 0.04
N ASN A 336 8.13 9.52 -1.11
CA ASN A 336 9.49 9.42 -1.63
C ASN A 336 10.14 10.80 -1.88
N PRO A 337 9.42 11.83 -2.39
CA PRO A 337 10.00 13.17 -2.50
C PRO A 337 10.44 13.76 -1.16
N ALA A 338 9.65 13.57 -0.09
CA ALA A 338 10.01 14.04 1.24
C ALA A 338 11.25 13.29 1.78
N LEU A 339 11.31 11.98 1.56
CA LEU A 339 12.48 11.18 1.93
C LEU A 339 13.75 11.62 1.18
N ARG A 340 13.66 11.84 -0.14
CA ARG A 340 14.77 12.34 -0.96
C ARG A 340 15.35 13.62 -0.38
N ASP A 341 14.48 14.59 -0.14
CA ASP A 341 14.89 15.93 0.29
C ASP A 341 15.51 15.88 1.68
N TRP A 342 14.91 15.09 2.58
CA TRP A 342 15.45 14.83 3.92
C TRP A 342 16.84 14.19 3.87
N LEU A 343 17.01 13.08 3.15
CA LEU A 343 18.30 12.37 3.05
C LEU A 343 19.38 13.27 2.43
N LYS A 344 19.02 14.08 1.44
CA LYS A 344 19.94 15.02 0.79
C LYS A 344 20.40 16.11 1.74
N GLU A 345 19.48 16.72 2.49
CA GLU A 345 19.77 17.76 3.47
C GLU A 345 20.67 17.25 4.59
N HIS A 346 20.43 16.02 5.05
CA HIS A 346 21.15 15.41 6.16
C HIS A 346 22.37 14.58 5.74
N ALA A 347 22.70 14.53 4.45
CA ALA A 347 23.78 13.69 3.92
C ALA A 347 25.16 14.01 4.52
N ALA A 348 25.36 15.23 5.06
CA ALA A 348 26.60 15.67 5.67
C ALA A 348 26.68 15.43 7.18
N THR A 349 25.61 14.93 7.81
CA THR A 349 25.52 14.78 9.28
C THR A 349 26.42 13.68 9.82
N SER A 350 26.48 12.54 9.14
CA SER A 350 27.32 11.40 9.52
C SER A 350 27.73 10.58 8.29
N GLU A 351 28.71 9.69 8.45
CA GLU A 351 29.08 8.74 7.38
C GLU A 351 27.90 7.82 7.01
N LEU A 352 27.10 7.41 8.00
CA LEU A 352 25.91 6.61 7.75
C LEU A 352 24.91 7.38 6.88
N ASP A 353 24.64 8.65 7.20
CA ASP A 353 23.68 9.47 6.45
C ASP A 353 24.18 9.80 5.03
N ARG A 354 25.50 10.00 4.87
CA ARG A 354 26.13 10.10 3.55
C ARG A 354 25.90 8.85 2.72
N LEU A 355 26.10 7.66 3.29
CA LEU A 355 25.90 6.38 2.61
C LEU A 355 24.43 6.14 2.27
N LYS A 356 23.49 6.46 3.19
CA LYS A 356 22.05 6.42 2.92
C LYS A 356 21.69 7.28 1.70
N TRP A 357 22.17 8.52 1.66
CA TRP A 357 21.94 9.43 0.54
C TRP A 357 22.53 8.92 -0.77
N VAL A 358 23.76 8.43 -0.76
CA VAL A 358 24.40 7.88 -1.97
C VAL A 358 23.62 6.69 -2.51
N TYR A 359 23.28 5.73 -1.66
CA TYR A 359 22.57 4.53 -2.11
C TYR A 359 21.13 4.81 -2.52
N TYR A 360 20.44 5.70 -1.79
CA TYR A 360 19.15 6.24 -2.22
C TYR A 360 19.24 6.92 -3.60
N SER A 361 20.28 7.74 -3.84
CA SER A 361 20.45 8.47 -5.11
C SER A 361 20.64 7.55 -6.32
N ILE A 362 21.17 6.34 -6.09
CA ILE A 362 21.32 5.29 -7.10
C ILE A 362 19.96 4.62 -7.37
N ASN A 363 19.25 4.20 -6.32
CA ASN A 363 18.00 3.45 -6.46
C ASN A 363 16.75 4.33 -6.68
N LYS A 364 16.87 5.65 -6.47
CA LYS A 364 15.77 6.64 -6.47
C LYS A 364 14.61 6.32 -5.52
N SER A 365 14.86 5.42 -4.58
CA SER A 365 13.89 4.89 -3.65
C SER A 365 14.62 4.24 -2.45
N PRO A 366 13.92 3.98 -1.35
CA PRO A 366 14.46 3.22 -0.19
C PRO A 366 14.57 1.70 -0.40
N TRP A 367 14.28 1.19 -1.60
CA TRP A 367 14.37 -0.22 -1.96
C TRP A 367 15.50 -0.47 -2.95
N SER A 368 16.21 -1.58 -2.78
CA SER A 368 17.34 -1.95 -3.64
C SER A 368 16.84 -2.49 -4.98
N CYS A 369 17.26 -1.87 -6.09
CA CYS A 369 17.00 -2.35 -7.44
C CYS A 369 17.71 -3.67 -7.77
N LEU A 370 18.73 -4.06 -7.00
CA LEU A 370 19.52 -5.29 -7.22
C LEU A 370 19.19 -6.42 -6.25
N ASP A 371 18.44 -6.14 -5.18
CA ASP A 371 18.09 -7.11 -4.14
C ASP A 371 16.56 -7.28 -4.07
N GLU A 372 15.91 -7.54 -5.20
CA GLU A 372 14.47 -7.85 -5.24
C GLU A 372 13.57 -6.81 -4.54
N SER A 373 13.93 -5.53 -4.61
CA SER A 373 13.24 -4.44 -3.89
C SER A 373 13.24 -4.59 -2.36
N GLU A 374 14.26 -5.24 -1.79
CA GLU A 374 14.48 -5.23 -0.35
C GLU A 374 14.75 -3.80 0.16
N ALA A 375 14.06 -3.45 1.25
CA ALA A 375 14.25 -2.18 1.94
C ALA A 375 15.62 -2.12 2.62
N PHE A 376 16.38 -1.06 2.36
CA PHE A 376 17.64 -0.79 3.08
C PHE A 376 17.52 0.35 4.10
N LEU A 377 16.36 1.00 4.16
CA LEU A 377 15.98 1.99 5.17
C LEU A 377 14.76 1.51 5.96
N THR A 378 14.47 2.19 7.07
CA THR A 378 13.25 2.00 7.86
C THR A 378 12.60 3.35 8.17
N THR A 379 11.39 3.37 8.76
CA THR A 379 10.74 4.61 9.22
C THR A 379 11.64 5.44 10.16
N ALA A 380 12.54 4.81 10.93
CA ALA A 380 13.50 5.53 11.77
C ALA A 380 14.45 6.43 10.95
N ASP A 381 14.76 6.03 9.71
CA ASP A 381 15.61 6.78 8.77
C ASP A 381 14.81 7.78 7.91
N SER A 382 13.49 7.83 8.07
CA SER A 382 12.61 8.60 7.20
C SER A 382 12.58 10.09 7.55
N ALA A 383 11.93 10.86 6.67
CA ALA A 383 11.76 12.29 6.81
C ALA A 383 10.93 12.65 8.04
N VAL A 384 11.36 13.70 8.73
CA VAL A 384 10.57 14.33 9.81
C VAL A 384 9.64 15.37 9.20
N LYS A 385 8.37 15.34 9.59
CA LYS A 385 7.35 16.29 9.16
C LYS A 385 6.71 16.95 10.39
N LEU A 386 6.53 18.26 10.33
CA LEU A 386 5.82 19.03 11.35
C LEU A 386 4.35 19.20 10.95
N LEU A 387 3.45 18.79 11.85
CA LEU A 387 2.02 18.98 11.70
C LEU A 387 1.51 19.96 12.77
N SER A 388 1.14 21.16 12.35
CA SER A 388 0.72 22.24 13.26
C SER A 388 -0.66 22.01 13.90
N GLN A 389 -1.55 21.27 13.24
CA GLN A 389 -2.90 20.97 13.72
C GLN A 389 -3.14 19.47 13.73
N CYS A 390 -2.93 18.83 14.88
CA CYS A 390 -3.12 17.39 15.06
C CYS A 390 -3.94 17.02 16.31
N SER A 391 -4.13 17.96 17.24
CA SER A 391 -4.71 17.71 18.56
C SER A 391 -5.21 19.03 19.16
N LYS A 392 -5.66 19.01 20.43
CA LYS A 392 -5.89 20.25 21.17
C LYS A 392 -4.59 21.08 21.20
N PRO A 393 -4.65 22.41 21.00
CA PRO A 393 -3.49 23.27 21.15
C PRO A 393 -2.93 23.21 22.57
N VAL A 394 -1.61 23.06 22.67
CA VAL A 394 -0.88 23.10 23.94
C VAL A 394 0.05 24.32 23.95
N SER A 395 0.07 25.05 25.05
CA SER A 395 0.88 26.27 25.15
C SER A 395 2.36 25.97 24.94
N GLY A 396 3.02 26.74 24.06
CA GLY A 396 4.45 26.60 23.78
C GLY A 396 4.83 25.50 22.77
N ARG A 397 3.86 24.87 22.10
CA ARG A 397 4.12 23.88 21.05
C ARG A 397 3.57 24.34 19.69
N GLU A 398 4.40 24.31 18.66
CA GLU A 398 4.02 24.73 17.29
C GLU A 398 3.29 23.63 16.50
N GLY A 399 3.48 22.36 16.89
CA GLY A 399 2.88 21.21 16.24
C GLY A 399 3.46 19.89 16.74
N LEU A 400 3.07 18.79 16.10
CA LEU A 400 3.60 17.45 16.31
C LEU A 400 4.57 17.08 15.20
N GLU A 401 5.79 16.71 15.57
CA GLU A 401 6.76 16.16 14.64
C GLU A 401 6.63 14.64 14.59
N TYR A 402 6.54 14.09 13.38
CA TYR A 402 6.42 12.66 13.13
C TYR A 402 7.32 12.21 11.98
N LYS A 403 7.66 10.93 11.96
CA LYS A 403 8.35 10.30 10.84
C LYS A 403 7.34 9.90 9.77
N ALA A 404 7.60 10.28 8.52
CA ALA A 404 6.83 9.76 7.39
C ALA A 404 7.03 8.24 7.31
N ALA A 405 5.97 7.48 7.59
CA ALA A 405 5.90 6.04 7.59
C ALA A 405 6.41 5.47 6.28
N PHE A 406 7.30 4.49 6.39
CA PHE A 406 7.95 3.83 5.27
C PHE A 406 7.49 2.37 5.23
N PRO A 407 6.85 1.88 4.14
CA PRO A 407 6.44 0.49 4.08
C PRO A 407 7.65 -0.42 3.84
N LYS A 408 7.78 -1.46 4.65
CA LYS A 408 8.88 -2.43 4.53
C LYS A 408 8.92 -3.09 3.15
N LEU A 409 7.75 -3.45 2.61
CA LEU A 409 7.62 -3.98 1.26
C LEU A 409 7.32 -2.83 0.28
N LYS A 410 7.98 -2.84 -0.88
CA LYS A 410 7.66 -1.90 -1.95
C LYS A 410 6.22 -2.14 -2.40
N PRO A 411 5.34 -1.12 -2.39
CA PRO A 411 3.96 -1.29 -2.84
C PRO A 411 3.93 -1.75 -4.31
N PRO A 412 3.27 -2.87 -4.65
CA PRO A 412 3.27 -3.39 -6.02
C PRO A 412 2.56 -2.46 -7.00
N GLY A 413 1.54 -1.74 -6.54
CA GLY A 413 0.86 -0.71 -7.33
C GLY A 413 1.56 0.66 -7.32
N ALA A 414 2.76 0.74 -6.73
CA ALA A 414 3.49 1.98 -6.47
C ALA A 414 2.55 3.06 -5.91
N ASN A 415 2.58 4.29 -6.43
CA ASN A 415 1.64 5.36 -6.08
C ASN A 415 0.55 5.58 -7.15
N PHE A 416 0.26 4.58 -7.98
CA PHE A 416 -0.77 4.71 -9.02
C PHE A 416 -2.16 4.31 -8.55
N TYR A 417 -2.23 3.51 -7.49
CA TYR A 417 -3.46 2.97 -6.94
C TYR A 417 -3.49 3.22 -5.42
N PRO A 418 -4.68 3.25 -4.80
CA PRO A 418 -4.80 3.16 -3.36
C PRO A 418 -4.16 1.85 -2.86
N PRO A 419 -3.53 1.87 -1.67
CA PRO A 419 -2.67 0.78 -1.20
C PRO A 419 -3.39 -0.53 -0.91
N ASP A 420 -4.72 -0.51 -0.80
CA ASP A 420 -5.60 -1.65 -0.50
C ASP A 420 -6.28 -2.21 -1.76
N LYS A 421 -5.65 -2.03 -2.93
CA LYS A 421 -6.19 -2.41 -4.23
C LYS A 421 -5.53 -3.61 -4.86
N ASP A 422 -4.87 -4.42 -4.06
CA ASP A 422 -4.10 -5.55 -4.56
C ASP A 422 -4.95 -6.52 -5.42
N LYS A 423 -6.29 -6.39 -5.38
CA LYS A 423 -7.18 -7.00 -6.37
C LYS A 423 -8.36 -6.09 -6.76
N MET A 424 -8.35 -5.56 -7.99
CA MET A 424 -9.50 -4.89 -8.65
C MET A 424 -10.71 -5.81 -8.91
N HIS A 425 -10.95 -6.81 -8.07
CA HIS A 425 -12.11 -7.69 -8.18
C HIS A 425 -13.37 -6.91 -7.78
N GLY A 426 -14.26 -6.69 -8.75
CA GLY A 426 -15.59 -6.12 -8.52
C GLY A 426 -15.87 -4.78 -9.20
N LEU A 427 -14.90 -4.19 -9.91
CA LEU A 427 -15.19 -3.06 -10.77
C LEU A 427 -16.10 -3.51 -11.94
N PRO A 428 -17.23 -2.83 -12.18
CA PRO A 428 -18.12 -3.20 -13.26
C PRO A 428 -17.42 -2.95 -14.62
N LYS A 429 -17.73 -3.78 -15.62
CA LYS A 429 -16.98 -3.87 -16.89
C LYS A 429 -16.88 -2.54 -17.65
N ASP A 430 -17.86 -1.67 -17.46
CA ASP A 430 -17.95 -0.32 -18.00
C ASP A 430 -16.90 0.64 -17.43
N GLN A 431 -16.32 0.34 -16.25
CA GLN A 431 -15.24 1.12 -15.65
C GLN A 431 -13.85 0.54 -15.94
N LEU A 432 -13.76 -0.62 -16.61
CA LEU A 432 -12.50 -1.31 -16.81
C LEU A 432 -11.56 -0.51 -17.74
N GLU A 433 -12.06 0.04 -18.83
CA GLU A 433 -11.26 0.85 -19.77
C GLU A 433 -10.68 2.11 -19.13
N GLU A 434 -11.43 2.77 -18.25
CA GLU A 434 -10.95 3.96 -17.53
C GLU A 434 -9.84 3.61 -16.53
N VAL A 435 -9.91 2.41 -15.97
CA VAL A 435 -9.02 1.92 -14.92
C VAL A 435 -7.75 1.28 -15.48
N THR A 436 -7.78 0.71 -16.68
CA THR A 436 -6.60 0.14 -17.37
C THR A 436 -5.80 1.15 -18.19
N GLY A 437 -6.25 2.41 -18.28
CA GLY A 437 -5.53 3.45 -19.04
C GLY A 437 -4.11 3.74 -18.53
N PHE A 438 -3.17 3.96 -19.45
CA PHE A 438 -1.74 4.15 -19.18
C PHE A 438 -1.39 5.47 -18.48
N PHE A 439 -2.13 6.54 -18.80
CA PHE A 439 -1.81 7.92 -18.42
C PHE A 439 -2.75 8.47 -17.35
N ASN A 440 -3.07 7.64 -16.35
CA ASN A 440 -3.91 8.03 -15.23
C ASN A 440 -3.51 7.34 -13.92
N VAL A 441 -3.90 7.91 -12.79
CA VAL A 441 -3.87 7.26 -11.48
C VAL A 441 -5.29 6.99 -11.01
N ILE A 442 -5.48 6.02 -10.11
CA ILE A 442 -6.78 5.76 -9.50
C ILE A 442 -6.76 6.22 -8.05
N LYS A 443 -7.81 6.93 -7.62
CA LYS A 443 -7.94 7.47 -6.25
C LYS A 443 -9.29 7.09 -5.64
N ARG A 444 -9.43 7.33 -4.33
CA ARG A 444 -10.65 7.13 -3.53
C ARG A 444 -11.29 8.46 -3.16
N ARG A 445 -12.62 8.57 -3.28
CA ARG A 445 -13.35 9.78 -2.86
C ARG A 445 -13.36 9.92 -1.34
N SER A 446 -13.41 8.80 -0.63
CA SER A 446 -13.29 8.72 0.82
C SER A 446 -11.96 9.25 1.37
N GLU A 447 -10.85 9.14 0.63
CA GLU A 447 -9.57 9.74 1.04
C GLU A 447 -9.57 11.26 0.90
N LEU A 448 -10.14 11.78 -0.19
CA LEU A 448 -10.24 13.22 -0.44
C LEU A 448 -11.02 13.96 0.65
N SER A 449 -12.12 13.37 1.15
CA SER A 449 -12.94 14.02 2.19
C SER A 449 -12.17 14.17 3.50
N ILE A 450 -11.35 13.18 3.86
CA ILE A 450 -10.51 13.22 5.05
C ILE A 450 -9.37 14.24 4.86
N GLU A 451 -8.70 14.24 3.71
CA GLU A 451 -7.65 15.22 3.39
C GLU A 451 -8.22 16.66 3.36
N ALA A 452 -9.43 16.87 2.85
CA ALA A 452 -10.13 18.15 2.88
C ALA A 452 -10.48 18.60 4.31
N SER A 453 -10.96 17.67 5.15
CA SER A 453 -11.25 17.94 6.56
C SER A 453 -9.98 18.35 7.34
N MET A 454 -8.85 17.71 7.05
CA MET A 454 -7.55 18.04 7.62
C MET A 454 -6.99 19.38 7.16
N THR A 455 -7.27 19.79 5.91
CA THR A 455 -6.63 20.98 5.33
C THR A 455 -7.33 22.28 5.63
N ASN A 456 -8.61 22.29 6.03
CA ASN A 456 -9.45 23.44 6.42
C ASN A 456 -8.85 24.84 6.12
N LEU A 457 -8.52 25.04 4.84
CA LEU A 457 -8.27 26.29 4.17
C LEU A 457 -9.55 26.55 3.38
N ALA A 458 -10.20 27.65 3.73
CA ALA A 458 -11.53 28.02 3.31
C ALA A 458 -11.75 27.91 1.80
N VAL A 459 -12.63 26.98 1.40
CA VAL A 459 -13.66 27.26 0.38
C VAL A 459 -14.95 26.59 0.85
N LYS A 460 -15.80 27.38 1.54
CA LYS A 460 -17.24 27.09 1.56
C LYS A 460 -17.77 27.31 0.15
N ASN A 461 -17.59 26.34 -0.74
CA ASN A 461 -18.46 26.24 -1.90
C ASN A 461 -19.72 25.55 -1.41
N HIS A 462 -20.73 26.38 -1.16
CA HIS A 462 -22.11 25.96 -1.07
C HIS A 462 -22.54 25.47 -2.46
N ASP A 463 -22.17 24.25 -2.81
CA ASP A 463 -22.93 23.47 -3.78
C ASP A 463 -23.31 22.16 -3.10
N ASN A 464 -24.50 22.21 -2.50
CA ASN A 464 -25.24 21.07 -1.99
C ASN A 464 -25.73 20.25 -3.20
N ASP A 465 -24.82 19.59 -3.89
CA ASP A 465 -25.22 18.50 -4.77
C ASP A 465 -25.33 17.24 -3.91
N ASN A 466 -26.59 16.89 -3.62
CA ASN A 466 -27.01 15.56 -3.23
C ASN A 466 -26.60 14.58 -4.33
N VAL A 467 -25.33 14.17 -4.35
CA VAL A 467 -24.86 13.08 -5.20
C VAL A 467 -25.41 11.80 -4.59
N ALA A 468 -26.44 11.27 -5.23
CA ALA A 468 -26.97 9.94 -4.96
C ALA A 468 -25.81 8.94 -4.88
N VAL A 469 -25.64 8.31 -3.72
CA VAL A 469 -24.64 7.27 -3.45
C VAL A 469 -25.03 6.02 -4.23
N SER A 470 -24.63 5.99 -5.50
CA SER A 470 -24.80 4.88 -6.44
C SER A 470 -23.62 4.81 -7.42
N GLY A 471 -22.42 5.11 -6.95
CA GLY A 471 -21.17 4.99 -7.71
C GLY A 471 -20.08 4.32 -6.86
N THR A 472 -19.17 3.62 -7.53
CA THR A 472 -17.95 3.06 -6.93
C THR A 472 -17.12 4.20 -6.28
N ASP A 473 -16.50 3.95 -5.10
CA ASP A 473 -15.66 4.94 -4.37
C ASP A 473 -14.39 5.34 -5.14
N LEU A 474 -14.07 4.58 -6.20
CA LEU A 474 -12.86 4.72 -6.99
C LEU A 474 -13.12 5.61 -8.21
N TYR A 475 -12.15 6.47 -8.54
CA TYR A 475 -12.20 7.32 -9.73
C TYR A 475 -10.81 7.51 -10.34
N ASN A 476 -10.74 7.79 -11.64
CA ASN A 476 -9.48 8.04 -12.34
C ASN A 476 -9.10 9.53 -12.33
N VAL A 477 -7.79 9.80 -12.34
CA VAL A 477 -7.22 11.14 -12.50
C VAL A 477 -6.16 11.08 -13.61
N PRO A 478 -6.35 11.78 -14.74
CA PRO A 478 -5.36 11.80 -15.81
C PRO A 478 -4.05 12.48 -15.34
N TYR A 479 -2.91 12.06 -15.88
CA TYR A 479 -1.59 12.58 -15.49
C TYR A 479 -1.48 14.11 -15.63
N CYS A 480 -2.08 14.70 -16.67
CA CYS A 480 -2.10 16.16 -16.84
C CYS A 480 -2.74 16.91 -15.65
N LYS A 481 -3.68 16.27 -14.94
CA LYS A 481 -4.31 16.82 -13.73
C LYS A 481 -3.52 16.43 -12.48
N GLU A 482 -3.10 15.17 -12.37
CA GLU A 482 -2.37 14.67 -11.20
C GLU A 482 -1.05 15.40 -10.99
N TYR A 483 -0.31 15.62 -12.07
CA TYR A 483 1.04 16.21 -12.06
C TYR A 483 1.06 17.61 -12.68
N MET A 484 -0.08 18.32 -12.67
CA MET A 484 -0.29 19.57 -13.41
C MET A 484 0.79 20.63 -13.17
N SER A 485 1.21 20.83 -11.92
CA SER A 485 2.22 21.82 -11.55
C SER A 485 3.57 21.52 -12.22
N SER A 486 4.05 20.29 -12.11
CA SER A 486 5.30 19.83 -12.72
C SER A 486 5.20 19.81 -14.24
N LEU A 487 4.11 19.28 -14.80
CA LEU A 487 3.89 19.18 -16.24
C LEU A 487 3.79 20.55 -16.92
N SER A 488 3.20 21.53 -16.26
CA SER A 488 3.15 22.91 -16.77
C SER A 488 4.54 23.54 -16.85
N LYS A 489 5.36 23.38 -15.79
CA LYS A 489 6.75 23.83 -15.79
C LYS A 489 7.59 23.14 -16.87
N ALA A 490 7.41 21.83 -17.05
CA ALA A 490 8.11 21.09 -18.10
C ALA A 490 7.66 21.55 -19.50
N ALA A 491 6.36 21.74 -19.72
CA ALA A 491 5.80 22.21 -20.98
C ALA A 491 6.34 23.60 -21.37
N GLU A 492 6.40 24.54 -20.42
CA GLU A 492 6.99 25.87 -20.65
C GLU A 492 8.46 25.79 -21.10
N LEU A 493 9.27 24.96 -20.42
CA LEU A 493 10.67 24.74 -20.76
C LEU A 493 10.84 24.12 -22.16
N LEU A 494 9.99 23.15 -22.52
CA LEU A 494 10.02 22.50 -23.83
C LEU A 494 9.58 23.46 -24.95
N LEU A 495 8.56 24.29 -24.72
CA LEU A 495 8.15 25.34 -25.67
C LEU A 495 9.27 26.35 -25.90
N GLU A 496 9.92 26.81 -24.83
CA GLU A 496 11.06 27.71 -24.96
C GLU A 496 12.20 27.04 -25.72
N ALA A 497 12.55 25.80 -25.40
CA ALA A 497 13.57 25.03 -26.11
C ALA A 497 13.26 24.88 -27.62
N GLY A 498 12.01 24.55 -27.96
CA GLY A 498 11.53 24.45 -29.34
C GLY A 498 11.62 25.77 -30.11
N ASN A 499 11.46 26.90 -29.42
CA ASN A 499 11.63 28.22 -30.04
C ASN A 499 13.10 28.58 -30.31
N LEU A 500 14.05 27.95 -29.64
CA LEU A 500 15.49 28.22 -29.78
C LEU A 500 16.20 27.31 -30.77
N THR A 501 15.76 26.07 -30.93
CA THR A 501 16.38 25.12 -31.87
C THR A 501 16.23 25.57 -33.31
N SER A 502 17.26 25.31 -34.12
CA SER A 502 17.21 25.49 -35.57
C SER A 502 16.61 24.30 -36.32
N SER A 503 16.44 23.14 -35.66
CA SER A 503 15.83 21.96 -36.29
C SER A 503 14.31 22.04 -36.26
N THR A 504 13.69 21.96 -37.45
CA THR A 504 12.23 21.97 -37.60
C THR A 504 11.57 20.75 -36.96
N SER A 505 12.17 19.57 -37.08
CA SER A 505 11.65 18.32 -36.51
C SER A 505 11.75 18.34 -34.98
N LEU A 506 12.88 18.78 -34.42
CA LEU A 506 13.05 18.94 -32.97
C LEU A 506 12.08 19.98 -32.41
N LYS A 507 11.93 21.12 -33.09
CA LYS A 507 10.93 22.14 -32.72
C LYS A 507 9.52 21.57 -32.64
N ARG A 508 9.12 20.80 -33.65
CA ARG A 508 7.81 20.14 -33.68
C ARG A 508 7.66 19.18 -32.50
N LEU A 509 8.63 18.29 -32.29
CA LEU A 509 8.61 17.34 -31.18
C LEU A 509 8.43 18.05 -29.82
N LEU A 510 9.27 19.06 -29.53
CA LEU A 510 9.25 19.76 -28.25
C LEU A 510 7.91 20.49 -28.02
N HIS A 511 7.36 21.11 -29.07
CA HIS A 511 6.06 21.77 -29.00
C HIS A 511 4.91 20.78 -28.81
N GLU A 512 4.90 19.65 -29.54
CA GLU A 512 3.84 18.63 -29.40
C GLU A 512 3.93 17.90 -28.06
N LYS A 513 5.14 17.61 -27.52
CA LYS A 513 5.29 17.05 -26.16
C LYS A 513 4.80 18.02 -25.09
N ALA A 514 5.09 19.32 -25.22
CA ALA A 514 4.56 20.33 -24.31
C ALA A 514 3.02 20.37 -24.31
N LYS A 515 2.38 20.26 -25.48
CA LYS A 515 0.92 20.15 -25.57
C LYS A 515 0.41 18.86 -24.93
N ALA A 516 1.05 17.73 -25.22
CA ALA A 516 0.68 16.42 -24.69
C ALA A 516 0.69 16.38 -23.14
N PHE A 517 1.68 17.00 -22.52
CA PHE A 517 1.74 17.15 -21.05
C PHE A 517 0.53 17.88 -20.46
N LEU A 518 -0.07 18.80 -21.20
CA LEU A 518 -1.24 19.58 -20.76
C LEU A 518 -2.57 18.94 -21.17
N SER A 519 -2.61 18.21 -22.30
CA SER A 519 -3.83 17.58 -22.82
C SER A 519 -4.04 16.14 -22.34
N ASN A 520 -2.97 15.46 -21.92
CA ASN A 520 -2.92 14.00 -21.68
C ASN A 520 -3.05 13.14 -22.95
N ASP A 521 -2.95 13.74 -24.13
CA ASP A 521 -2.97 13.05 -25.44
C ASP A 521 -1.58 13.12 -26.08
N TYR A 522 -0.95 11.95 -26.21
CA TYR A 522 0.44 11.82 -26.63
C TYR A 522 0.61 11.42 -28.10
N TYR A 523 -0.47 11.08 -28.81
CA TYR A 523 -0.41 10.47 -30.15
C TYR A 523 0.39 11.32 -31.15
N GLU A 524 0.04 12.61 -31.29
CA GLU A 524 0.74 13.52 -32.22
C GLU A 524 2.19 13.76 -31.80
N SER A 525 2.47 13.74 -30.50
CA SER A 525 3.83 13.91 -29.98
C SER A 525 4.71 12.67 -30.25
N ASP A 526 4.11 11.48 -30.30
CA ASP A 526 4.81 10.23 -30.59
C ASP A 526 5.10 10.11 -32.09
N ILE A 527 4.18 10.58 -32.96
CA ILE A 527 4.48 10.75 -34.38
C ILE A 527 5.64 11.72 -34.58
N ALA A 528 5.62 12.88 -33.92
CA ALA A 528 6.70 13.85 -34.02
C ALA A 528 8.04 13.30 -33.50
N TRP A 529 8.00 12.38 -32.52
CA TRP A 529 9.18 11.69 -32.01
C TRP A 529 9.76 10.69 -33.01
N MET A 530 8.91 9.88 -33.66
CA MET A 530 9.35 8.94 -34.71
C MET A 530 9.92 9.67 -35.95
N GLU A 531 9.42 10.87 -36.24
CA GLU A 531 9.89 11.70 -37.37
C GLU A 531 11.08 12.60 -37.01
N LEU A 532 11.66 12.45 -35.81
CA LEU A 532 12.77 13.28 -35.35
C LEU A 532 14.02 13.09 -36.22
N ASP A 533 14.42 14.16 -36.91
CA ASP A 533 15.70 14.26 -37.61
C ASP A 533 16.49 15.46 -37.12
N SER A 534 17.34 15.22 -36.13
CA SER A 534 18.01 16.25 -35.35
C SER A 534 19.31 15.71 -34.77
N LYS A 535 20.28 16.59 -34.49
CA LYS A 535 21.52 16.22 -33.79
C LYS A 535 21.27 15.90 -32.32
N LEU A 536 20.24 16.51 -31.71
CA LEU A 536 19.75 16.14 -30.38
C LEU A 536 18.69 15.05 -30.53
N ASP A 537 18.86 13.98 -29.76
CA ASP A 537 17.87 12.91 -29.63
C ASP A 537 17.21 13.03 -28.25
N VAL A 538 15.89 13.15 -28.24
CA VAL A 538 15.14 13.50 -27.02
C VAL A 538 13.94 12.58 -26.88
N THR A 539 13.99 11.75 -25.86
CA THR A 539 12.85 10.96 -25.37
C THR A 539 12.46 11.54 -24.01
N ILE A 540 11.23 12.03 -23.87
CA ILE A 540 10.72 12.60 -22.62
C ILE A 540 9.22 12.39 -22.50
N GLY A 541 8.75 11.90 -21.36
CA GLY A 541 7.33 11.63 -21.13
C GLY A 541 7.07 10.31 -20.40
N PRO A 542 5.80 9.90 -20.30
CA PRO A 542 5.41 8.63 -19.68
C PRO A 542 5.48 7.48 -20.69
N TYR A 543 6.26 6.43 -20.42
CA TYR A 543 6.41 5.29 -21.35
C TYR A 543 6.28 3.92 -20.65
N GLU A 544 7.26 3.54 -19.85
CA GLU A 544 7.39 2.18 -19.34
C GLU A 544 6.46 1.89 -18.16
N THR A 545 5.97 0.65 -18.05
CA THR A 545 4.99 0.26 -17.02
C THR A 545 5.53 -0.65 -15.92
N TYR A 546 6.85 -0.91 -15.89
CA TYR A 546 7.47 -1.86 -14.95
C TYR A 546 7.28 -1.52 -13.47
N GLU A 547 7.09 -0.23 -13.16
CA GLU A 547 6.88 0.23 -11.78
C GLU A 547 5.49 -0.13 -11.26
N ASP A 548 4.51 -0.31 -12.15
CA ASP A 548 3.22 -0.93 -11.83
C ASP A 548 3.38 -2.46 -11.84
N ALA A 549 3.95 -3.01 -10.77
CA ALA A 549 4.07 -4.45 -10.60
C ALA A 549 2.73 -5.15 -10.29
N LEU A 550 1.67 -4.38 -10.05
CA LEU A 550 0.35 -4.91 -9.73
C LEU A 550 -0.40 -5.34 -11.00
N PHE A 551 -0.48 -4.46 -12.00
CA PHE A 551 -1.18 -4.74 -13.26
C PHE A 551 -0.37 -4.49 -14.53
N GLY A 552 0.75 -3.77 -14.44
CA GLY A 552 1.57 -3.41 -15.61
C GLY A 552 0.89 -2.41 -16.56
N TYR A 553 -0.07 -1.62 -16.08
CA TYR A 553 -0.81 -0.65 -16.89
C TYR A 553 -0.20 0.74 -16.88
N LYS A 554 0.36 1.18 -15.75
CA LYS A 554 0.62 2.62 -15.54
C LYS A 554 2.00 3.02 -15.99
N ALA A 555 2.06 3.99 -16.89
CA ALA A 555 3.31 4.47 -17.46
C ALA A 555 4.07 5.39 -16.47
N THR A 556 5.38 5.26 -16.43
CA THR A 556 6.29 6.08 -15.61
C THR A 556 6.93 7.19 -16.44
N PHE A 557 7.07 8.38 -15.84
CA PHE A 557 7.76 9.50 -16.47
C PHE A 557 9.28 9.28 -16.44
N GLU A 558 9.89 9.42 -17.61
CA GLU A 558 11.33 9.31 -17.80
C GLU A 558 11.83 10.29 -18.86
N ALA A 559 13.16 10.41 -18.94
CA ALA A 559 13.81 11.22 -19.96
C ALA A 559 15.18 10.66 -20.35
N PHE A 560 15.43 10.56 -21.66
CA PHE A 560 16.74 10.32 -22.26
C PHE A 560 17.06 11.47 -23.20
N VAL A 561 18.23 12.08 -22.99
CA VAL A 561 18.71 13.20 -23.82
C VAL A 561 20.08 12.83 -24.34
N GLY A 562 20.15 12.55 -25.64
CA GLY A 562 21.34 12.12 -26.35
C GLY A 562 21.78 13.11 -27.42
N ILE A 563 22.99 12.90 -27.91
CA ILE A 563 23.50 13.53 -29.12
C ILE A 563 23.69 12.42 -30.14
N ARG A 564 23.02 12.51 -31.29
CA ARG A 564 23.10 11.53 -32.35
C ARG A 564 24.53 11.42 -32.87
N ASP A 565 25.06 10.20 -32.92
CA ASP A 565 26.34 9.95 -33.57
C ASP A 565 26.11 9.72 -35.07
N ASP A 566 26.47 10.72 -35.89
CA ASP A 566 26.32 10.63 -37.34
C ASP A 566 27.44 9.79 -37.99
N ASN A 567 28.51 9.46 -37.26
CA ASN A 567 29.61 8.63 -37.76
C ASN A 567 29.34 7.13 -37.61
N ASP A 568 28.34 6.74 -36.82
CA ASP A 568 27.83 5.36 -36.79
C ASP A 568 26.89 5.10 -37.98
N VAL A 569 27.41 5.31 -39.19
CA VAL A 569 26.72 5.08 -40.47
C VAL A 569 26.40 3.58 -40.69
N LYS A 570 26.83 2.71 -39.78
CA LYS A 570 26.50 1.27 -39.74
C LYS A 570 25.64 0.89 -38.53
N GLY A 571 24.88 1.82 -37.97
CA GLY A 571 23.79 1.50 -37.04
C GLY A 571 22.83 0.44 -37.62
N PRO A 572 21.80 0.00 -36.90
CA PRO A 572 20.94 -1.12 -37.30
C PRO A 572 20.10 -0.88 -38.58
N GLN A 573 20.36 0.17 -39.37
CA GLN A 573 19.70 0.42 -40.65
C GLN A 573 19.69 -0.82 -41.58
N PRO A 574 20.79 -1.60 -41.75
CA PRO A 574 20.73 -2.85 -42.50
C PRO A 574 19.80 -3.91 -41.87
N ILE A 575 19.54 -3.84 -40.56
CA ILE A 575 18.62 -4.73 -39.82
C ILE A 575 17.18 -4.23 -39.98
N ALA A 576 16.94 -2.92 -39.93
CA ALA A 576 15.62 -2.32 -40.16
C ALA A 576 15.11 -2.58 -41.59
N PHE A 577 15.99 -2.51 -42.60
CA PHE A 577 15.67 -2.91 -43.99
C PHE A 577 15.39 -4.42 -44.15
N ASN A 578 15.78 -5.24 -43.17
CA ASN A 578 15.57 -6.69 -43.13
C ASN A 578 14.51 -7.11 -42.10
N LEU A 579 13.83 -6.17 -41.44
CA LEU A 579 12.62 -6.50 -40.70
C LEU A 579 11.60 -7.02 -41.73
N PRO A 580 11.09 -8.25 -41.57
CA PRO A 580 10.09 -8.74 -42.50
C PRO A 580 8.87 -7.81 -42.43
N ASN A 581 8.61 -7.09 -43.52
CA ASN A 581 7.27 -6.56 -43.81
C ASN A 581 6.35 -7.77 -44.05
N ASP A 582 6.02 -8.50 -42.99
CA ASP A 582 5.01 -9.53 -43.07
C ASP A 582 3.65 -8.83 -43.06
N GLU A 583 3.16 -8.47 -44.24
CA GLU A 583 1.84 -7.88 -44.45
C GLU A 583 0.68 -8.74 -43.88
N ARG A 584 0.95 -9.99 -43.45
CA ARG A 584 -0.02 -10.85 -42.75
C ARG A 584 -0.28 -10.39 -41.31
N ILE A 585 0.66 -9.69 -40.66
CA ILE A 585 0.49 -9.24 -39.26
C ILE A 585 -0.41 -8.00 -39.15
N VAL A 586 -0.55 -7.22 -40.23
CA VAL A 586 -1.34 -5.97 -40.24
C VAL A 586 -2.77 -6.18 -40.77
N LYS A 587 -3.09 -7.36 -41.29
CA LYS A 587 -4.37 -7.66 -41.96
C LYS A 587 -5.27 -8.68 -41.23
N ASP A 588 -4.80 -9.29 -40.16
CA ASP A 588 -5.58 -10.13 -39.24
C ASP A 588 -5.92 -9.35 -37.96
#